data_AF-A0A818UGA6-F1
#
_entry.id   AF-A0A818UGA6-F1
#
_cell.length_a   1.000
_cell.length_b   1.000
_cell.length_c   1.000
_cell.angle_alpha   90.00
_cell.angle_beta   90.00
_cell.angle_gamma   90.00
#
_symmetry.space_group_name_H-M   'P 1'
#
loop_
_entity.id
_entity.type
_entity.pdbx_description
1 polymer ?
#
loop_
_entity_poly.entity_id
_entity_poly.type
_entity_poly.pdbx_seq_one_letter_code
_entity_poly.pdbx_strand_id
1 'polypeptide(L)'
;MIDLDDDSEIIEIDLLVGHTSTIRAEPTTTHNPPRTHDWEVYVRSADAHGDLSCLVQRCVFYLHPEYPNNKREVNVTQFVIQESGYAGFHLPIEIFFRTKKDPKKFRIEYDLDLHSNPEGHINRQKETYVRKFRCTFYDPDPDFRQKVLAAGGKMKDIDTVSTNNNDSNVEEESIPSPASPPLSESDPDPARPGRDLETLF
;
A
#
# COMPACT_ATOMS: atom_id res chain seq x y z
N MET A 1 -13.29 24.54 10.82
CA MET A 1 -14.12 23.36 11.14
C MET A 1 -15.29 23.47 10.18
N ILE A 2 -15.37 22.60 9.17
CA ILE A 2 -16.51 22.60 8.25
C ILE A 2 -17.59 21.85 9.02
N ASP A 3 -18.64 22.55 9.42
CA ASP A 3 -19.86 21.91 9.90
C ASP A 3 -20.42 21.13 8.70
N LEU A 4 -20.27 19.81 8.73
CA LEU A 4 -20.88 18.93 7.75
C LEU A 4 -22.37 18.93 8.09
N ASP A 5 -23.20 19.45 7.18
CA ASP A 5 -24.63 19.28 7.28
C ASP A 5 -24.94 17.76 7.26
N ASP A 6 -25.93 17.33 8.06
CA ASP A 6 -26.33 15.93 8.23
C ASP A 6 -26.73 15.24 6.89
N ASP A 7 -27.04 16.04 5.87
CA ASP A 7 -27.41 15.62 4.51
C ASP A 7 -26.23 15.59 3.52
N SER A 8 -24.99 15.88 3.93
CA SER A 8 -23.84 15.93 3.02
C SER A 8 -23.53 14.56 2.41
N GLU A 9 -23.51 14.47 1.07
CA GLU A 9 -23.18 13.25 0.35
C GLU A 9 -21.66 13.04 0.36
N ILE A 10 -21.20 11.88 0.83
CA ILE A 10 -19.79 11.49 0.80
C ILE A 10 -19.63 10.29 -0.14
N ILE A 11 -18.73 10.42 -1.12
CA ILE A 11 -18.35 9.32 -2.01
C ILE A 11 -16.85 9.06 -1.90
N GLU A 12 -16.47 7.79 -1.81
CA GLU A 12 -15.08 7.34 -1.69
C GLU A 12 -14.69 6.46 -2.88
N ILE A 13 -13.45 6.56 -3.34
CA ILE A 13 -12.85 5.62 -4.29
C ILE A 13 -11.47 5.22 -3.80
N ASP A 14 -11.20 3.91 -3.81
CA ASP A 14 -9.89 3.36 -3.53
C ASP A 14 -9.10 3.25 -4.85
N LEU A 15 -7.93 3.89 -4.91
CA LEU A 15 -6.98 3.81 -6.01
C LEU A 15 -5.80 2.91 -5.61
N LEU A 16 -5.26 2.17 -6.56
CA LEU A 16 -4.04 1.39 -6.40
C LEU A 16 -2.90 2.08 -7.13
N VAL A 17 -1.81 2.34 -6.41
CA VAL A 17 -0.53 2.71 -7.02
C VAL A 17 0.42 1.55 -6.82
N GLY A 18 0.92 1.02 -7.93
CA GLY A 18 1.86 -0.08 -7.90
C GLY A 18 3.09 0.20 -8.74
N HIS A 19 4.19 -0.44 -8.39
CA HIS A 19 5.34 -0.51 -9.26
C HIS A 19 5.84 -1.94 -9.37
N THR A 20 6.43 -2.23 -10.52
CA THR A 20 7.17 -3.46 -10.78
C THR A 20 8.60 -3.09 -11.11
N SER A 21 9.58 -3.80 -10.55
CA SER A 21 10.99 -3.65 -10.90
C SER A 21 11.59 -4.97 -11.33
N THR A 22 12.63 -4.92 -12.16
CA THR A 22 13.37 -6.09 -12.64
C THR A 22 14.84 -5.74 -12.73
N ILE A 23 15.68 -6.56 -12.09
CA ILE A 23 17.14 -6.41 -12.15
C ILE A 23 17.64 -6.74 -13.57
N ARG A 24 18.46 -5.86 -14.13
CA ARG A 24 19.08 -6.03 -15.45
C ARG A 24 20.24 -7.00 -15.36
N ALA A 25 20.39 -7.85 -16.38
CA ALA A 25 21.53 -8.77 -16.48
C ALA A 25 22.84 -8.04 -16.80
N GLU A 26 22.78 -7.00 -17.61
CA GLU A 26 23.91 -6.13 -17.93
C GLU A 26 23.53 -4.68 -17.60
N PRO A 27 24.20 -4.05 -16.61
CA PRO A 27 23.97 -2.66 -16.27
C PRO A 27 24.30 -1.75 -17.46
N THR A 28 23.52 -0.70 -17.66
CA THR A 28 23.82 0.28 -18.72
C THR A 28 25.01 1.13 -18.30
N THR A 29 26.18 0.89 -18.89
CA THR A 29 27.45 1.57 -18.59
C THR A 29 27.52 3.01 -19.12
N THR A 30 26.59 3.41 -19.99
CA THR A 30 26.49 4.78 -20.53
C THR A 30 26.14 5.81 -19.45
N HIS A 31 25.49 5.38 -18.37
CA HIS A 31 25.16 6.24 -17.23
C HIS A 31 26.15 5.99 -16.07
N ASN A 32 26.47 7.05 -15.33
CA ASN A 32 27.25 6.98 -14.10
C ASN A 32 26.43 7.63 -12.96
N PRO A 33 25.91 6.85 -11.99
CA PRO A 33 26.04 5.40 -11.84
C PRO A 33 25.25 4.61 -12.91
N PRO A 34 25.64 3.34 -13.18
CA PRO A 34 24.98 2.53 -14.19
C PRO A 34 23.55 2.18 -13.76
N ARG A 35 22.63 2.16 -14.72
CA ARG A 35 21.25 1.74 -14.45
C ARG A 35 21.21 0.23 -14.23
N THR A 36 20.69 -0.19 -13.08
CA THR A 36 20.68 -1.59 -12.64
C THR A 36 19.29 -2.23 -12.71
N HIS A 37 18.22 -1.43 -12.71
CA HIS A 37 16.85 -1.90 -12.75
C HIS A 37 16.08 -1.26 -13.89
N ASP A 38 15.20 -2.05 -14.50
CA ASP A 38 14.05 -1.56 -15.24
C ASP A 38 12.85 -1.54 -14.31
N TRP A 39 12.07 -0.47 -14.32
CA TRP A 39 10.91 -0.35 -13.47
C TRP A 39 9.74 0.29 -14.20
N GLU A 40 8.54 -0.08 -13.76
CA GLU A 40 7.28 0.45 -14.22
C GLU A 40 6.45 0.87 -13.01
N VAL A 41 5.85 2.05 -13.03
CA VAL A 41 4.89 2.50 -12.02
C VAL A 41 3.55 2.81 -12.68
N TYR A 42 2.45 2.49 -11.99
CA TYR A 42 1.11 2.64 -12.51
C TYR A 42 0.11 3.11 -11.45
N VAL A 43 -0.99 3.72 -11.93
CA VAL A 43 -2.18 4.05 -11.15
C VAL A 43 -3.39 3.35 -11.77
N ARG A 44 -4.21 2.68 -10.95
CA ARG A 44 -5.45 2.03 -11.39
C ARG A 44 -6.54 2.09 -10.33
N SER A 45 -7.79 1.77 -10.69
CA SER A 45 -8.85 1.57 -9.71
C SER A 45 -8.56 0.32 -8.85
N ALA A 46 -8.97 0.35 -7.59
CA ALA A 46 -8.98 -0.86 -6.76
C ALA A 46 -10.10 -1.83 -7.14
N ASP A 47 -11.15 -1.35 -7.82
CA ASP A 47 -12.15 -2.21 -8.42
C ASP A 47 -11.59 -2.87 -9.68
N ALA A 48 -11.79 -4.18 -9.82
CA ALA A 48 -11.24 -4.95 -10.94
C ALA A 48 -11.86 -4.58 -12.30
N HIS A 49 -13.08 -4.04 -12.29
CA HIS A 49 -13.81 -3.57 -13.48
C HIS A 49 -13.85 -2.04 -13.57
N GLY A 50 -13.30 -1.34 -12.58
CA GLY A 50 -13.28 0.11 -12.50
C GLY A 50 -12.35 0.73 -13.54
N ASP A 51 -12.91 1.52 -14.45
CA ASP A 51 -12.16 2.31 -15.42
C ASP A 51 -12.03 3.77 -14.96
N LEU A 52 -10.79 4.23 -14.82
CA LEU A 52 -10.48 5.60 -14.44
C LEU A 52 -10.64 6.60 -15.60
N SER A 53 -10.83 6.15 -16.84
CA SER A 53 -10.80 6.99 -18.05
C SER A 53 -11.81 8.13 -18.05
N CYS A 54 -13.01 7.89 -17.51
CA CYS A 54 -14.08 8.89 -17.41
C CYS A 54 -13.96 9.80 -16.18
N LEU A 55 -13.19 9.37 -15.17
CA LEU A 55 -13.02 10.07 -13.90
C LEU A 55 -11.75 10.94 -13.89
N VAL A 56 -10.64 10.38 -14.36
CA VAL A 56 -9.30 10.98 -14.33
C VAL A 56 -9.00 11.62 -15.68
N GLN A 57 -8.57 12.87 -15.65
CA GLN A 57 -8.15 13.61 -16.83
C GLN A 57 -6.72 13.24 -17.22
N ARG A 58 -5.82 13.23 -16.23
CA ARG A 58 -4.38 12.97 -16.40
C ARG A 58 -3.74 12.68 -15.05
N CYS A 59 -2.59 12.02 -15.09
CA CYS A 59 -1.69 11.85 -13.95
C CYS A 59 -0.35 12.53 -14.24
N VAL A 60 0.24 13.15 -13.24
CA VAL A 60 1.58 13.73 -13.31
C VAL A 60 2.46 13.03 -12.30
N PHE A 61 3.54 12.42 -12.78
CA PHE A 61 4.55 11.76 -11.98
C PHE A 61 5.78 12.66 -11.90
N TYR A 62 6.26 12.91 -10.69
CA TYR A 62 7.43 13.74 -10.44
C TYR A 62 8.63 12.84 -10.13
N LEU A 63 9.35 12.43 -11.17
CA LEU A 63 10.56 11.63 -11.08
C LEU A 63 11.69 12.39 -10.36
N HIS A 64 12.72 11.67 -9.94
CA HIS A 64 13.93 12.26 -9.39
C HIS A 64 14.56 13.29 -10.36
N PRO A 65 15.14 14.42 -9.90
CA PRO A 65 15.71 15.46 -10.76
C PRO A 65 16.79 15.01 -11.75
N GLU A 66 17.42 13.86 -11.50
CA GLU A 66 18.40 13.25 -12.42
C GLU A 66 17.77 12.71 -13.71
N TYR A 67 16.45 12.46 -13.73
CA TYR A 67 15.78 12.01 -14.95
C TYR A 67 15.54 13.19 -15.89
N PRO A 68 15.86 13.05 -17.19
CA PRO A 68 15.45 14.04 -18.18
C PRO A 68 13.93 14.09 -18.26
N ASN A 69 13.38 15.31 -18.31
CA ASN A 69 11.94 15.55 -18.25
C ASN A 69 11.31 14.85 -17.04
N ASN A 70 11.84 15.12 -15.84
CA ASN A 70 11.43 14.47 -14.60
C ASN A 70 9.95 14.70 -14.23
N LYS A 71 9.29 15.71 -14.79
CA LYS A 71 7.83 15.85 -14.73
C LYS A 71 7.18 15.13 -15.91
N ARG A 72 6.60 13.96 -15.67
CA ARG A 72 5.95 13.14 -16.69
C ARG A 72 4.45 13.22 -16.57
N GLU A 73 3.81 13.67 -17.64
CA GLU A 73 2.35 13.71 -17.73
C GLU A 73 1.86 12.57 -18.62
N VAL A 74 0.94 11.77 -18.10
CA VAL A 74 0.30 10.68 -18.84
C VAL A 74 -1.21 10.87 -18.84
N ASN A 75 -1.81 10.45 -19.94
CA ASN A 75 -3.24 10.58 -20.17
C ASN A 75 -3.92 9.19 -20.18
N VAL A 76 -5.21 9.23 -20.49
CA VAL A 76 -6.22 8.21 -20.27
C VAL A 76 -5.89 6.83 -20.85
N THR A 77 -4.99 6.73 -21.84
CA THR A 77 -4.72 5.46 -22.50
C THR A 77 -3.99 4.47 -21.59
N GLN A 78 -3.02 4.92 -20.78
CA GLN A 78 -2.36 4.13 -19.73
C GLN A 78 -1.75 5.07 -18.67
N PHE A 79 -2.24 5.03 -17.43
CA PHE A 79 -1.64 5.78 -16.30
C PHE A 79 -0.37 5.07 -15.79
N VAL A 80 0.59 4.86 -16.69
CA VAL A 80 1.77 4.02 -16.51
C VAL A 80 3.01 4.77 -17.00
N ILE A 81 4.12 4.63 -16.29
CA ILE A 81 5.44 5.09 -16.73
C ILE A 81 6.44 3.95 -16.59
N GLN A 82 7.27 3.79 -17.61
CA GLN A 82 8.40 2.86 -17.63
C GLN A 82 9.71 3.65 -17.74
N GLU A 83 10.69 3.28 -16.92
CA GLU A 83 12.01 3.90 -16.89
C GLU A 83 13.06 2.89 -16.37
N SER A 84 14.31 3.33 -16.36
CA SER A 84 15.40 2.56 -15.74
C SER A 84 16.20 3.41 -14.78
N GLY A 85 16.63 2.81 -13.68
CA GLY A 85 17.28 3.50 -12.57
C GLY A 85 18.20 2.59 -11.78
N TYR A 86 18.85 3.17 -10.77
CA TYR A 86 19.82 2.46 -9.92
C TYR A 86 19.42 2.45 -8.44
N ALA A 87 18.51 3.33 -8.03
CA ALA A 87 18.03 3.46 -6.66
C ALA A 87 16.55 3.82 -6.62
N GLY A 88 15.89 3.39 -5.55
CA GLY A 88 14.54 3.84 -5.20
C GLY A 88 14.53 5.32 -4.80
N PHE A 89 13.36 5.94 -4.87
CA PHE A 89 13.17 7.35 -4.55
C PHE A 89 11.72 7.67 -4.19
N HIS A 90 11.53 8.83 -3.57
CA HIS A 90 10.21 9.38 -3.31
C HIS A 90 9.60 9.98 -4.59
N LEU A 91 8.46 9.45 -5.00
CA LEU A 91 7.75 9.73 -6.23
C LEU A 91 6.39 10.39 -5.91
N PRO A 92 6.31 11.73 -5.92
CA PRO A 92 5.04 12.42 -5.89
C PRO A 92 4.24 12.14 -7.16
N ILE A 93 2.95 11.89 -6.99
CA ILE A 93 1.99 11.65 -8.09
C ILE A 93 0.78 12.56 -7.89
N GLU A 94 0.47 13.38 -8.89
CA GLU A 94 -0.76 14.19 -8.91
C GLU A 94 -1.76 13.61 -9.89
N ILE A 95 -2.95 13.28 -9.39
CA ILE A 95 -4.08 12.77 -10.16
C ILE A 95 -5.06 13.92 -10.36
N PHE A 96 -5.30 14.30 -11.62
CA PHE A 96 -6.24 15.37 -11.96
C PHE A 96 -7.58 14.76 -12.37
N PHE A 97 -8.66 15.19 -11.73
CA PHE A 97 -10.00 14.67 -11.98
C PHE A 97 -10.76 15.52 -13.00
N ARG A 98 -11.67 14.88 -13.74
CA ARG A 98 -12.60 15.53 -14.67
C ARG A 98 -13.80 16.12 -13.93
N THR A 99 -13.52 17.06 -13.02
CA THR A 99 -14.49 17.77 -12.19
C THR A 99 -14.45 19.27 -12.44
N LYS A 100 -15.58 19.94 -12.20
CA LYS A 100 -15.69 21.41 -12.24
C LYS A 100 -15.43 22.04 -10.87
N LYS A 101 -15.71 21.32 -9.78
CA LYS A 101 -15.54 21.76 -8.39
C LYS A 101 -14.15 21.37 -7.84
N ASP A 102 -13.71 22.06 -6.81
CA ASP A 102 -12.53 21.65 -6.05
C ASP A 102 -12.88 20.55 -5.03
N PRO A 103 -11.95 19.62 -4.72
CA PRO A 103 -10.57 19.57 -5.23
C PRO A 103 -10.47 18.96 -6.64
N LYS A 104 -9.81 19.68 -7.56
CA LYS A 104 -9.53 19.19 -8.93
C LYS A 104 -8.41 18.16 -9.03
N LYS A 105 -7.61 18.01 -7.97
CA LYS A 105 -6.49 17.08 -7.93
C LYS A 105 -6.33 16.40 -6.59
N PHE A 106 -5.80 15.18 -6.62
CA PHE A 106 -5.36 14.43 -5.46
C PHE A 106 -3.87 14.15 -5.57
N ARG A 107 -3.11 14.35 -4.50
CA ARG A 107 -1.67 14.14 -4.48
C ARG A 107 -1.34 12.93 -3.62
N ILE A 108 -0.58 12.00 -4.21
CA ILE A 108 -0.07 10.80 -3.58
C ILE A 108 1.43 10.96 -3.42
N GLU A 109 1.92 10.66 -2.24
CA GLU A 109 3.35 10.55 -1.95
C GLU A 109 3.69 9.06 -1.91
N TYR A 110 4.41 8.58 -2.94
CA TYR A 110 4.69 7.16 -3.15
C TYR A 110 6.19 6.91 -3.09
N ASP A 111 6.64 5.92 -2.33
CA ASP A 111 8.04 5.46 -2.37
C ASP A 111 8.16 4.33 -3.37
N LEU A 112 8.96 4.57 -4.41
CA LEU A 112 9.37 3.58 -5.39
C LEU A 112 10.65 2.94 -4.87
N ASP A 113 10.59 1.68 -4.47
CA ASP A 113 11.74 0.95 -3.92
C ASP A 113 12.33 0.03 -4.98
N LEU A 114 13.66 -0.02 -5.04
CA LEU A 114 14.39 -0.90 -5.94
C LEU A 114 15.26 -1.80 -5.07
N HIS A 115 14.72 -2.96 -4.71
CA HIS A 115 15.46 -3.92 -3.91
C HIS A 115 16.65 -4.46 -4.68
N SER A 116 17.84 -4.25 -4.12
CA SER A 116 19.06 -4.89 -4.61
C SER A 116 19.22 -6.22 -3.91
N ASN A 117 19.48 -7.29 -4.66
CA ASN A 117 19.80 -8.58 -4.05
C ASN A 117 21.23 -8.53 -3.45
N PRO A 118 21.40 -8.68 -2.12
CA PRO A 118 22.72 -8.60 -1.47
C PRO A 118 23.64 -9.76 -1.86
N GLU A 119 23.12 -10.88 -2.36
CA GLU A 119 23.91 -12.09 -2.59
C GLU A 119 24.50 -12.18 -4.02
N GLY A 120 24.27 -11.17 -4.88
CA GLY A 120 24.83 -11.17 -6.25
C GLY A 120 24.27 -12.26 -7.17
N HIS A 121 23.20 -12.96 -6.76
CA HIS A 121 22.51 -13.93 -7.60
C HIS A 121 21.72 -13.18 -8.68
N ILE A 122 22.12 -13.39 -9.94
CA ILE A 122 21.57 -12.80 -11.19
C ILE A 122 20.17 -13.36 -11.51
N ASN A 123 19.43 -13.80 -10.50
CA ASN A 123 18.06 -14.23 -10.67
C ASN A 123 17.29 -12.95 -10.99
N ARG A 124 16.80 -12.83 -12.24
CA ARG A 124 16.01 -11.69 -12.75
C ARG A 124 14.66 -11.62 -12.01
N GLN A 125 14.74 -11.34 -10.72
CA GLN A 125 13.59 -11.32 -9.84
C GLN A 125 12.77 -10.10 -10.23
N LYS A 126 11.58 -10.39 -10.73
CA LYS A 126 10.54 -9.39 -10.96
C LYS A 126 9.83 -9.19 -9.64
N GLU A 127 9.92 -7.99 -9.09
CA GLU A 127 9.23 -7.64 -7.87
C GLU A 127 8.05 -6.73 -8.17
N THR A 128 7.01 -6.81 -7.36
CA THR A 128 5.80 -5.99 -7.54
C THR A 128 5.29 -5.54 -6.18
N TYR A 129 5.16 -4.24 -6.01
CA TYR A 129 4.64 -3.61 -4.81
C TYR A 129 3.39 -2.81 -5.17
N VAL A 130 2.34 -2.90 -4.35
CA VAL A 130 1.08 -2.19 -4.56
C VAL A 130 0.62 -1.58 -3.24
N ARG A 131 0.25 -0.30 -3.28
CA ARG A 131 -0.36 0.42 -2.16
C ARG A 131 -1.73 0.95 -2.56
N LYS A 132 -2.64 0.95 -1.58
CA LYS A 132 -4.01 1.47 -1.74
C LYS A 132 -4.10 2.87 -1.15
N PHE A 133 -4.72 3.79 -1.89
CA PHE A 133 -4.94 5.18 -1.51
C PHE A 133 -6.42 5.52 -1.64
N ARG A 134 -7.03 6.03 -0.57
CA ARG A 134 -8.44 6.41 -0.57
C ARG A 134 -8.61 7.88 -0.91
N CYS A 135 -9.45 8.17 -1.89
CA CYS A 135 -9.92 9.51 -2.20
C CYS A 135 -11.35 9.65 -1.68
N THR A 136 -11.62 10.71 -0.91
CA THR A 136 -12.95 11.04 -0.40
C THR A 136 -13.39 12.37 -1.01
N PHE A 137 -14.59 12.40 -1.56
CA PHE A 137 -15.20 13.60 -2.13
C PHE A 137 -16.47 13.93 -1.35
N TYR A 138 -16.62 15.21 -1.02
CA TYR A 138 -17.75 15.76 -0.27
C TYR A 138 -18.64 16.54 -1.24
N ASP A 139 -19.94 16.25 -1.22
CA ASP A 139 -20.97 16.88 -2.04
C ASP A 139 -20.57 17.02 -3.53
N PRO A 140 -20.15 15.91 -4.17
CA PRO A 140 -19.76 15.91 -5.58
C PRO A 140 -20.94 16.35 -6.44
N ASP A 141 -20.67 17.02 -7.57
CA ASP A 141 -21.74 17.25 -8.54
C ASP A 141 -22.25 15.92 -9.14
N PRO A 142 -23.52 15.84 -9.58
CA PRO A 142 -24.12 14.58 -10.04
C PRO A 142 -23.36 13.88 -11.17
N ASP A 143 -22.77 14.65 -12.10
CA ASP A 143 -21.97 14.12 -13.20
C ASP A 143 -20.65 13.53 -12.70
N PHE A 144 -19.96 14.25 -11.82
CA PHE A 144 -18.75 13.76 -11.18
C PHE A 144 -19.01 12.52 -10.32
N ARG A 145 -20.08 12.51 -9.53
CA ARG A 145 -20.52 11.35 -8.75
C ARG A 145 -20.67 10.11 -9.61
N GLN A 146 -21.39 10.23 -10.74
CA GLN A 146 -21.59 9.10 -11.65
C GLN A 146 -20.27 8.55 -12.20
N LYS A 147 -19.30 9.43 -12.51
CA LYS A 147 -17.96 9.02 -12.94
C LYS A 147 -17.19 8.29 -11.83
N VAL A 148 -17.29 8.75 -10.58
CA VAL A 148 -16.65 8.09 -9.43
C VAL A 148 -17.25 6.70 -9.20
N LEU A 149 -18.58 6.57 -9.22
CA LEU A 149 -19.27 5.27 -9.09
C LEU A 149 -18.92 4.32 -10.24
N ALA A 150 -18.91 4.81 -11.48
CA ALA A 150 -18.53 4.01 -12.65
C ALA A 150 -17.06 3.54 -12.60
N ALA A 151 -16.19 4.29 -11.93
CA ALA A 151 -14.80 3.94 -11.70
C ALA A 151 -14.59 2.99 -10.50
N GLY A 152 -15.66 2.53 -9.84
CA GLY A 152 -15.60 1.62 -8.68
C GLY A 152 -15.67 2.31 -7.31
N GLY A 153 -16.01 3.60 -7.27
CA GLY A 153 -16.28 4.31 -6.03
C GLY A 153 -17.61 3.90 -5.38
N LYS A 154 -17.79 4.27 -4.12
CA LYS A 154 -18.93 3.89 -3.28
C LYS A 154 -19.38 5.08 -2.43
N MET A 155 -20.68 5.22 -2.24
CA MET A 155 -21.21 6.14 -1.24
C MET A 155 -20.77 5.67 0.15
N LYS A 156 -20.46 6.63 1.02
CA LYS A 156 -20.18 6.37 2.41
C LYS A 156 -21.47 6.59 3.19
N ASP A 157 -22.01 5.51 3.76
CA ASP A 157 -23.14 5.63 4.67
C ASP A 157 -22.67 6.40 5.92
N ILE A 158 -23.30 7.54 6.20
CA ILE A 158 -22.98 8.37 7.38
C ILE A 158 -23.57 7.77 8.66
N ASP A 159 -24.52 6.85 8.55
CA ASP A 159 -25.15 6.17 9.68
C ASP A 159 -24.78 4.69 9.78
N THR A 160 -23.69 4.37 10.50
CA THR A 160 -23.63 3.11 11.28
C THR A 160 -22.68 3.22 12.48
N VAL A 161 -23.03 4.04 13.47
CA VAL A 161 -22.88 3.59 14.86
C VAL A 161 -24.15 2.80 15.19
N SER A 162 -24.11 1.51 14.91
CA SER A 162 -25.07 0.54 15.42
C SER A 162 -24.29 -0.58 16.08
N THR A 163 -24.10 -0.41 17.39
CA THR A 163 -24.28 -1.44 18.43
C THR A 163 -23.69 -2.83 18.13
N ASN A 164 -22.43 -3.05 18.50
CA ASN A 164 -21.96 -4.41 18.82
C ASN A 164 -22.54 -4.83 20.18
N ASN A 165 -23.83 -5.12 20.24
CA ASN A 165 -24.36 -6.07 21.20
C ASN A 165 -24.37 -7.44 20.50
N ASN A 166 -23.22 -8.10 20.48
CA ASN A 166 -23.20 -9.53 20.24
C ASN A 166 -23.72 -10.20 21.52
N ASP A 167 -25.03 -10.38 21.57
CA ASP A 167 -25.66 -11.43 22.35
C ASP A 167 -25.15 -12.76 21.76
N SER A 168 -24.13 -13.32 22.39
CA SER A 168 -23.61 -14.64 22.08
C SER A 168 -24.59 -15.68 22.60
N ASN A 169 -25.59 -16.02 21.80
CA ASN A 169 -26.33 -17.28 21.94
C ASN A 169 -25.42 -18.41 21.46
N VAL A 170 -24.62 -18.96 22.36
CA VAL A 170 -23.86 -20.20 22.14
C VAL A 170 -24.71 -21.33 22.67
N GLU A 171 -25.12 -22.22 21.77
CA GLU A 171 -25.75 -23.50 22.09
C GLU A 171 -24.79 -24.33 22.96
N GLU A 172 -25.28 -24.69 24.16
CA GLU A 172 -24.60 -25.48 25.17
C GLU A 172 -24.65 -26.97 24.77
N GLU A 173 -23.61 -27.46 24.10
CA GLU A 173 -23.32 -28.90 23.98
C GLU A 173 -22.43 -29.33 25.16
N SER A 174 -23.01 -30.12 26.04
CA SER A 174 -22.48 -30.62 27.31
C SER A 174 -21.55 -31.83 27.15
N ILE A 175 -20.26 -31.74 27.52
CA ILE A 175 -19.36 -32.90 27.77
C ILE A 175 -18.36 -32.56 28.92
N PRO A 176 -18.06 -33.49 29.87
CA PRO A 176 -17.69 -33.16 31.25
C PRO A 176 -16.18 -32.98 31.55
N SER A 177 -15.90 -32.26 32.65
CA SER A 177 -14.58 -31.93 33.20
C SER A 177 -13.69 -33.13 33.55
N PRO A 178 -12.37 -33.02 33.36
CA PRO A 178 -11.39 -33.69 34.20
C PRO A 178 -10.66 -32.72 35.15
N ALA A 179 -10.44 -33.23 36.37
CA ALA A 179 -10.00 -32.53 37.57
C ALA A 179 -8.56 -31.98 37.54
N SER A 180 -8.34 -30.94 38.33
CA SER A 180 -7.03 -30.32 38.63
C SER A 180 -6.09 -31.27 39.39
N PRO A 181 -4.77 -31.21 39.15
CA PRO A 181 -3.78 -31.88 40.00
C PRO A 181 -3.45 -31.05 41.26
N PRO A 182 -3.09 -31.69 42.40
CA PRO A 182 -2.75 -30.99 43.63
C PRO A 182 -1.26 -30.57 43.71
N LEU A 183 -1.00 -29.50 44.46
CA LEU A 183 0.32 -29.00 44.89
C LEU A 183 0.72 -29.58 46.26
N SER A 184 2.01 -29.91 46.44
CA SER A 184 2.82 -29.98 47.70
C SER A 184 4.04 -30.88 47.46
N GLU A 185 5.23 -30.78 48.07
CA GLU A 185 6.05 -29.79 48.78
C GLU A 185 7.47 -30.42 48.93
N SER A 186 8.54 -29.59 48.89
CA SER A 186 9.88 -29.70 49.55
C SER A 186 10.84 -30.92 49.41
N ASP A 187 12.06 -30.64 48.86
CA ASP A 187 13.48 -30.90 49.27
C ASP A 187 13.96 -32.27 49.84
N PRO A 188 15.28 -32.66 49.83
CA PRO A 188 16.52 -31.83 49.72
C PRO A 188 17.69 -32.37 48.84
N ASP A 189 18.72 -31.50 48.75
CA ASP A 189 20.11 -31.66 48.25
C ASP A 189 20.84 -32.96 48.67
N PRO A 190 21.74 -33.48 47.81
CA PRO A 190 23.11 -33.66 48.30
C PRO A 190 24.24 -33.34 47.30
N ALA A 191 25.16 -32.50 47.79
CA ALA A 191 26.61 -32.66 47.78
C ALA A 191 27.40 -32.42 46.46
N ARG A 192 28.22 -31.36 46.51
CA ARG A 192 29.47 -31.17 45.76
C ARG A 192 30.46 -32.33 45.96
N PRO A 193 31.36 -32.58 44.99
CA PRO A 193 32.71 -31.97 45.02
C PRO A 193 33.05 -31.38 43.62
N GLY A 194 33.66 -30.20 43.47
CA GLY A 194 34.99 -29.82 43.94
C GLY A 194 36.05 -30.27 42.94
N ARG A 195 36.49 -29.38 42.03
CA ARG A 195 37.91 -29.20 41.63
C ARG A 195 38.09 -28.08 40.60
N ASP A 196 39.08 -27.26 40.95
CA ASP A 196 39.60 -26.07 40.30
C ASP A 196 40.50 -26.35 39.08
N LEU A 197 40.98 -25.23 38.50
CA LEU A 197 42.19 -25.01 37.68
C LEU A 197 42.00 -25.07 36.16
N GLU A 198 42.05 -23.89 35.51
CA GLU A 198 43.22 -23.38 34.73
C GLU A 198 43.02 -23.71 33.22
N THR A 199 43.42 -22.95 32.20
CA THR A 199 44.28 -21.77 32.02
C THR A 199 44.07 -21.28 30.56
N LEU A 200 44.43 -20.02 30.29
CA LEU A 200 44.73 -19.33 29.01
C LEU A 200 44.71 -20.21 27.72
N PHE A 201 44.09 -19.81 26.60
CA PHE A 201 44.33 -18.66 25.73
C PHE A 201 43.20 -18.54 24.71
#